data_AF-A0A2V8DER7-F1
#
_entry.id   AF-A0A2V8DER7-F1
#
_cell.length_a   1.000
_cell.length_b   1.000
_cell.length_c   1.000
_cell.angle_alpha   90.00
_cell.angle_beta   90.00
_cell.angle_gamma   90.00
#
_symmetry.space_group_name_H-M   'P 1'
#
loop_
_entity.id
_entity.type
_entity.pdbx_description
1 polymer ?
#
loop_
_entity_poly.entity_id
_entity_poly.type
_entity_poly.pdbx_seq_one_letter_code
_entity_poly.pdbx_strand_id
1 'polypeptide(L)' 'MAFAGTGRIWMNGTLVDWKDATIHIASHVIHYGSGVFEGIRCY' A
#
# COMPACT_ATOMS: atom_id res chain seq x y z
N MET A 1 0.84 -9.63 -14.26
CA MET A 1 0.41 -8.23 -14.45
C MET A 1 1.10 -7.43 -13.36
N ALA A 2 2.07 -6.58 -13.69
CA ALA A 2 2.83 -5.80 -12.72
C ALA A 2 2.28 -4.37 -12.67
N PHE A 3 2.18 -3.79 -11.48
CA PHE A 3 1.81 -2.39 -11.32
C PHE A 3 2.91 -1.51 -11.91
N ALA A 4 2.53 -0.45 -12.64
CA ALA A 4 3.49 0.42 -13.34
C ALA A 4 4.39 1.25 -12.41
N GLY A 5 4.15 1.24 -11.09
CA GLY A 5 4.93 2.03 -10.12
C GLY A 5 4.71 3.55 -10.23
N THR A 6 3.68 3.96 -10.96
CA THR A 6 3.34 5.37 -11.24
C THR A 6 1.97 5.72 -10.66
N GLY A 7 1.78 6.98 -10.27
CA GLY A 7 0.49 7.51 -9.82
C GLY A 7 0.45 7.88 -8.33
N ARG A 8 -0.77 8.02 -7.80
CA ARG A 8 -1.04 8.42 -6.42
C ARG A 8 -1.66 7.27 -5.64
N ILE A 9 -1.21 7.05 -4.42
CA ILE A 9 -1.77 6.06 -3.48
C ILE A 9 -2.46 6.82 -2.35
N TRP A 10 -3.63 6.33 -1.94
CA TRP A 10 -4.29 6.84 -0.74
C TRP A 10 -3.70 6.15 0.50
N MET A 11 -3.18 6.92 1.44
CA MET A 11 -2.57 6.42 2.66
C MET A 11 -2.89 7.37 3.83
N ASN A 12 -3.46 6.83 4.91
CA ASN A 12 -3.74 7.55 6.15
C ASN A 12 -4.50 8.88 5.96
N GLY A 13 -5.54 8.90 5.12
CA GLY A 13 -6.37 10.09 4.90
C GLY A 13 -5.87 11.03 3.81
N THR A 14 -4.73 10.77 3.18
CA THR A 14 -4.14 11.67 2.18
C THR A 14 -3.67 10.92 0.94
N LEU A 15 -3.58 11.63 -0.19
CA LEU A 15 -2.93 11.10 -1.39
C LEU A 15 -1.42 11.36 -1.30
N VAL A 16 -0.63 10.32 -1.55
CA VAL A 16 0.84 10.36 -1.63
C VAL A 16 1.30 9.84 -2.99
N ASP A 17 2.53 10.16 -3.39
CA ASP A 17 3.09 9.58 -4.61
C ASP A 17 3.39 8.09 -4.37
N TRP A 18 3.31 7.28 -5.43
CA TRP A 18 3.50 5.82 -5.34
C TRP A 18 4.78 5.43 -4.57
N LYS A 19 5.89 6.11 -4.85
CA LYS A 19 7.20 5.85 -4.23
C LYS A 19 7.25 6.15 -2.72
N ASP A 20 6.35 7.00 -2.23
CA ASP A 20 6.33 7.46 -0.84
C ASP A 20 5.41 6.60 0.04
N ALA A 21 4.57 5.75 -0.57
CA ALA A 21 3.70 4.81 0.12
C ALA A 21 4.50 3.62 0.70
N THR A 22 5.30 3.91 1.72
CA THR A 22 6.23 2.97 2.37
C THR A 22 5.87 2.77 3.83
N ILE A 23 6.27 1.63 4.40
CA ILE A 23 6.20 1.35 5.84
C ILE A 23 7.58 0.95 6.36
N HIS A 24 7.83 1.20 7.65
CA HIS A 24 9.10 0.85 8.26
C HIS A 24 9.27 -0.67 8.34
N ILE A 25 10.51 -1.16 8.21
CA ILE A 25 10.78 -2.61 8.21
C ILE A 25 10.29 -3.27 9.51
N ALA A 26 10.45 -2.59 10.65
CA ALA A 26 10.00 -3.07 11.96
C ALA A 26 8.48 -2.99 12.19
N SER A 27 7.67 -2.67 11.17
CA SER A 27 6.21 -2.71 11.30
C SER A 27 5.74 -4.12 11.65
N HIS A 28 4.85 -4.24 12.64
CA HIS A 28 4.39 -5.52 13.17
C HIS A 28 3.80 -6.45 12.10
N VAL A 29 3.10 -5.88 11.10
CA VAL A 29 2.55 -6.64 9.96
C VAL A 29 3.62 -7.35 9.14
N ILE A 30 4.83 -6.79 9.03
CA ILE A 30 5.94 -7.40 8.30
C ILE A 30 6.47 -8.64 9.01
N HIS A 31 6.51 -8.61 10.35
CA HIS A 31 7.12 -9.66 11.15
C HIS A 31 6.13 -10.75 11.58
N TYR A 32 4.86 -10.38 11.76
CA TYR A 32 3.85 -11.24 12.36
C TYR A 32 2.58 -11.40 11.50
N GLY A 33 2.55 -10.82 10.29
CA GLY A 33 1.42 -10.99 9.35
C GLY A 33 0.10 -10.38 9.82
N SER A 34 0.13 -9.45 10.79
CA SER A 34 -1.05 -8.87 11.42
C SER A 34 -1.72 -7.77 10.57
N GLY A 35 -2.30 -8.14 9.44
CA GLY A 35 -2.98 -7.22 8.53
C GLY A 35 -4.16 -7.88 7.82
N VAL A 36 -5.09 -7.05 7.33
CA VAL A 36 -6.21 -7.48 6.48
C VAL A 36 -6.19 -6.65 5.21
N PHE A 37 -6.65 -7.23 4.10
CA PHE A 37 -6.75 -6.53 2.81
C PHE A 37 -7.98 -7.03 2.05
N GLU A 38 -8.44 -6.21 1.11
CA GLU A 38 -9.56 -6.50 0.22
C GLU A 38 -9.16 -6.31 -1.24
N GLY A 39 -9.92 -6.91 -2.16
CA GLY A 39 -9.71 -6.80 -3.60
C GLY A 39 -10.97 -6.31 -4.31
N ILE A 40 -10.85 -5.22 -5.08
CA ILE A 40 -11.96 -4.62 -5.83
C ILE A 40 -11.61 -4.58 -7.32
N ARG A 41 -12.61 -4.82 -8.18
CA ARG A 41 -12.50 -4.62 -9.64
C ARG A 41 -13.35 -3.43 -10.07
N CYS A 42 -12.80 -2.62 -10.97
CA CYS A 42 -13.50 -1.56 -11.68
C CYS A 42 -13.44 -1.90 -13.18
N TYR A 43 -14.56 -1.80 -13.88
CA TYR A 43 -14.69 -2.09 -15.31
C TYR A 43 -15.02 -0.81 -16.07
#